data_AF-A0A7X7P7T8-F1
#
_entry.id   AF-A0A7X7P7T8-F1
#
_cell.length_a   1.000
_cell.length_b   1.000
_cell.length_c   1.000
_cell.angle_alpha   90.00
_cell.angle_beta   90.00
_cell.angle_gamma   90.00
#
_symmetry.space_group_name_H-M   'P 1'
#
loop_
_entity.id
_entity.type
_entity.pdbx_description
1 polymer ?
#
loop_
_entity_poly.entity_id
_entity_poly.type
_entity_poly.pdbx_seq_one_letter_code
_entity_poly.pdbx_strand_id
1 'polypeptide(L)'
;MERTPSFIAIDLKSFFASVECVKRKFDPLTTNLVVADSSRTEKTICLAVSPTLKKYGIPGRARLFEVVQKVKEVNQERLRHTKNRVFTGSSFNAIELE
;
A
#
# COMPACT_ATOMS: atom_id res chain seq x y z
N MET A 1 -20.63 -9.79 -43.93
CA MET A 1 -20.43 -10.03 -42.49
C MET A 1 -20.07 -8.68 -41.88
N GLU A 2 -21.00 -8.06 -41.16
CA GLU A 2 -20.75 -6.77 -40.51
C GLU A 2 -19.71 -6.94 -39.40
N ARG A 3 -18.70 -6.07 -39.37
CA ARG A 3 -17.70 -6.05 -38.29
C ARG A 3 -18.26 -5.29 -37.11
N THR A 4 -18.51 -5.98 -36.01
CA THR A 4 -18.83 -5.36 -34.73
C THR A 4 -17.57 -4.70 -34.14
N PRO A 5 -17.60 -3.42 -33.75
CA PRO A 5 -16.45 -2.77 -33.13
C PRO A 5 -16.14 -3.42 -31.77
N SER A 6 -14.85 -3.67 -31.51
CA SER A 6 -14.35 -4.13 -30.22
C SER A 6 -13.74 -2.97 -29.45
N PHE A 7 -14.07 -2.84 -28.17
CA PHE A 7 -13.56 -1.80 -27.29
C PHE A 7 -12.73 -2.44 -26.17
N ILE A 8 -11.60 -1.81 -25.83
CA ILE A 8 -10.74 -2.21 -24.72
C ILE A 8 -10.61 -1.02 -23.77
N ALA A 9 -10.88 -1.24 -22.47
CA ALA A 9 -10.61 -0.28 -21.42
C ALA A 9 -9.45 -0.80 -20.55
N ILE A 10 -8.43 0.04 -20.38
CA ILE A 10 -7.22 -0.29 -19.61
C ILE A 10 -7.13 0.69 -18.44
N ASP A 11 -7.03 0.17 -17.22
CA ASP A 11 -6.82 0.94 -15.99
C ASP A 11 -5.54 0.50 -15.29
N LEU A 12 -4.82 1.47 -14.70
CA LEU A 12 -3.58 1.21 -13.98
C LEU A 12 -3.86 1.07 -12.48
N LYS A 13 -3.72 -0.15 -11.98
CA LYS A 13 -3.95 -0.47 -10.57
C LYS A 13 -2.98 0.31 -9.67
N SER A 14 -3.53 1.06 -8.71
CA SER A 14 -2.73 1.81 -7.73
C SER A 14 -1.72 2.77 -8.39
N PHE A 15 -2.16 3.50 -9.42
CA PHE A 15 -1.31 4.36 -10.26
C PHE A 15 -0.33 5.24 -9.48
N PHE A 16 -0.81 6.12 -8.59
CA PHE A 16 0.09 7.04 -7.87
C PHE A 16 1.09 6.31 -6.98
N ALA A 17 0.68 5.21 -6.33
CA ALA A 17 1.61 4.43 -5.52
C ALA A 17 2.71 3.79 -6.39
N SER A 18 2.35 3.29 -7.58
CA SER A 18 3.31 2.70 -8.52
C SER A 18 4.31 3.74 -9.04
N VAL A 19 3.83 4.93 -9.40
CA VAL A 19 4.69 6.04 -9.82
C VAL A 19 5.65 6.46 -8.71
N GLU A 20 5.15 6.60 -7.48
CA GLU A 20 5.96 7.00 -6.33
C GLU A 20 7.00 5.92 -5.95
N CYS A 21 6.70 4.63 -6.11
CA CYS A 21 7.68 3.55 -5.96
C CYS A 21 8.79 3.68 -7.02
N VAL A 22 8.44 3.76 -8.30
CA VAL A 22 9.43 3.83 -9.39
C VAL A 22 10.31 5.08 -9.27
N LYS A 23 9.74 6.25 -8.93
CA LYS A 23 10.50 7.48 -8.68
C LYS A 23 11.53 7.33 -7.55
N ARG A 24 11.24 6.51 -6.54
CA ARG A 24 12.14 6.20 -5.42
C ARG A 24 13.04 4.99 -5.67
N LYS A 25 12.99 4.40 -6.87
CA LYS A 25 13.70 3.15 -7.23
C LYS A 25 13.27 1.95 -6.37
N PHE A 26 11.99 1.89 -5.99
CA PHE A 26 11.38 0.77 -5.28
C PHE A 26 10.54 -0.08 -6.23
N ASP A 27 10.37 -1.36 -5.91
CA ASP A 27 9.49 -2.26 -6.65
C ASP A 27 8.02 -2.06 -6.21
N PRO A 28 7.11 -1.65 -7.13
CA PRO A 28 5.71 -1.39 -6.81
C PRO A 28 4.91 -2.64 -6.40
N LEU A 29 5.42 -3.85 -6.66
CA LEU A 29 4.75 -5.11 -6.33
C LEU A 29 5.09 -5.63 -4.93
N THR A 30 6.16 -5.13 -4.32
CA THR A 30 6.64 -5.58 -3.00
C THR A 30 6.64 -4.46 -1.96
N THR A 31 6.60 -3.20 -2.38
CA THR A 31 6.71 -2.05 -1.48
C THR A 31 5.39 -1.68 -0.82
N ASN A 32 5.35 -1.67 0.51
CA ASN A 32 4.28 -1.11 1.32
C ASN A 32 4.33 0.44 1.29
N LEU A 33 3.58 1.04 0.38
CA LEU A 33 3.50 2.49 0.18
C LEU A 33 2.06 3.00 0.11
N VAL A 34 1.82 4.18 0.70
CA VAL A 34 0.58 4.95 0.58
C VAL A 34 0.92 6.36 0.09
N VAL A 35 0.06 6.93 -0.76
CA VAL A 35 0.16 8.32 -1.23
C VAL A 35 -0.95 9.12 -0.59
N ALA A 36 -0.60 10.14 0.19
CA ALA A 36 -1.54 11.03 0.87
C ALA A 36 -0.87 12.39 1.12
N ASP A 37 -1.67 13.44 1.27
CA ASP A 37 -1.19 14.77 1.69
C ASP A 37 -1.17 14.89 3.22
N SER A 38 -0.04 14.56 3.82
CA SER A 38 0.14 14.56 5.27
C SER A 38 0.28 15.96 5.87
N SER A 39 0.48 17.03 5.08
CA SER A 39 0.62 18.38 5.65
C SER A 39 -0.70 18.98 6.12
N ARG A 40 -1.84 18.38 5.74
CA ARG A 40 -3.17 18.78 6.21
C ARG A 40 -3.47 18.19 7.57
N THR A 41 -3.91 16.92 7.59
CA THR A 41 -4.17 16.11 8.80
C THR A 41 -4.17 14.64 8.40
N GLU A 42 -4.10 13.73 9.37
CA GLU A 42 -4.32 12.29 9.11
C GLU A 42 -5.76 11.95 8.67
N LYS A 43 -6.72 12.89 8.75
CA LYS A 43 -8.08 12.73 8.18
C LYS A 43 -8.11 12.93 6.66
N THR A 44 -6.99 13.26 6.04
CA THR A 44 -6.85 13.34 4.59
C THR A 44 -7.18 12.00 3.92
N ILE A 45 -7.68 12.05 2.69
CA ILE A 45 -7.91 10.86 1.89
C ILE A 45 -6.60 10.38 1.27
N CYS A 46 -6.37 9.08 1.26
CA CYS A 46 -5.27 8.50 0.51
C CYS A 46 -5.60 8.54 -0.99
N LEU A 47 -4.68 9.06 -1.79
CA LEU A 47 -4.78 9.09 -3.25
C LEU A 47 -4.53 7.71 -3.87
N ALA A 48 -3.65 6.93 -3.26
CA ALA A 48 -3.41 5.55 -3.65
C ALA A 48 -2.85 4.73 -2.49
N VAL A 49 -3.15 3.44 -2.50
CA VAL A 49 -2.58 2.43 -1.61
C VAL A 49 -1.92 1.36 -2.48
N SER A 50 -0.67 1.01 -2.19
CA SER A 50 0.08 -0.05 -2.88
C SER A 50 -0.65 -1.40 -2.86
N PRO A 51 -0.42 -2.28 -3.85
CA PRO A 51 -1.00 -3.62 -3.85
C PRO A 51 -0.70 -4.43 -2.59
N THR A 52 0.50 -4.31 -2.02
CA THR A 52 0.89 -5.04 -0.80
C THR A 52 0.14 -4.53 0.44
N LEU A 53 0.00 -3.21 0.62
CA LEU A 53 -0.79 -2.68 1.75
C LEU A 53 -2.27 -3.06 1.64
N LYS A 54 -2.82 -3.17 0.43
CA LYS A 54 -4.20 -3.65 0.21
C LYS A 54 -4.40 -5.10 0.70
N LYS A 55 -3.36 -5.93 0.72
CA LYS A 55 -3.44 -7.31 1.26
C LYS A 55 -3.79 -7.35 2.75
N TYR A 56 -3.46 -6.29 3.50
CA TYR A 56 -3.85 -6.14 4.91
C TYR A 56 -5.30 -5.63 5.09
N GLY A 57 -6.11 -5.61 4.03
CA GLY A 57 -7.52 -5.18 4.09
C GLY A 57 -7.70 -3.65 4.04
N ILE A 58 -6.66 -2.89 3.72
CA ILE A 58 -6.75 -1.43 3.59
C ILE A 58 -7.47 -1.08 2.28
N PRO A 59 -8.61 -0.35 2.32
CA PRO A 59 -9.33 0.01 1.11
C PRO A 59 -8.58 1.06 0.28
N GLY A 60 -8.84 1.08 -1.03
CA GLY A 60 -8.18 2.02 -1.95
C GLY A 60 -8.48 3.50 -1.69
N ARG A 61 -9.55 3.82 -0.94
CA ARG A 61 -9.96 5.18 -0.54
C ARG A 61 -9.98 5.34 0.98
N ALA A 62 -9.06 4.70 1.68
CA ALA A 62 -8.87 4.89 3.12
C ALA A 62 -8.50 6.34 3.46
N ARG A 63 -8.74 6.74 4.70
CA ARG A 63 -8.12 7.91 5.32
C ARG A 63 -6.76 7.54 5.90
N LEU A 64 -5.84 8.50 5.96
CA LEU A 64 -4.47 8.23 6.40
C LEU A 64 -4.43 7.65 7.83
N PHE A 65 -5.27 8.13 8.75
CA PHE A 65 -5.34 7.57 10.11
C PHE A 65 -5.76 6.08 10.14
N GLU A 66 -6.64 5.64 9.23
CA GLU A 66 -7.08 4.25 9.13
C GLU A 66 -5.93 3.35 8.65
N VAL A 67 -5.14 3.86 7.70
CA VAL A 67 -3.91 3.19 7.24
C VAL A 67 -2.91 3.05 8.39
N VAL A 68 -2.65 4.14 9.11
CA VAL A 68 -1.73 4.15 10.26
C VAL A 68 -2.19 3.18 11.35
N GLN A 69 -3.48 3.18 11.68
CA GLN A 69 -4.04 2.24 12.64
C GLN A 69 -3.88 0.80 12.17
N LYS A 70 -4.22 0.50 10.92
CA LYS A 70 -4.12 -0.87 10.40
C LYS A 70 -2.68 -1.39 10.38
N VAL A 71 -1.72 -0.55 10.00
CA VAL A 71 -0.29 -0.91 10.04
C VAL A 71 0.19 -1.15 11.47
N LYS A 72 -0.29 -0.37 12.46
CA LYS A 72 -0.01 -0.63 13.87
C LYS A 72 -0.53 -1.99 14.31
N GLU A 73 -1.76 -2.35 13.95
CA GLU A 73 -2.34 -3.67 14.24
C GLU A 73 -1.50 -4.81 13.64
N VAL A 74 -1.13 -4.70 12.36
CA VAL A 74 -0.28 -5.67 11.66
C VAL A 74 1.08 -5.81 12.35
N ASN A 75 1.70 -4.70 12.76
CA ASN A 75 2.98 -4.75 13.47
C ASN A 75 2.82 -5.33 14.88
N GLN A 76 1.73 -5.07 15.60
CA GLN A 76 1.47 -5.72 16.89
C GLN A 76 1.33 -7.23 16.75
N GLU A 77 0.68 -7.70 15.69
CA GLU A 77 0.59 -9.12 15.37
C GLU A 77 1.97 -9.72 15.08
N ARG A 78 2.75 -9.11 14.18
CA ARG A 78 4.14 -9.52 13.90
C ARG A 78 4.99 -9.60 15.16
N LEU A 79 4.89 -8.60 16.03
CA LEU A 79 5.66 -8.54 17.27
C LEU A 79 5.37 -9.75 18.19
N ARG A 80 4.11 -10.22 18.24
CA ARG A 80 3.72 -11.40 19.03
C ARG A 80 4.37 -12.68 18.53
N HIS A 81 4.72 -12.76 17.25
CA HIS A 81 5.36 -13.93 16.65
C HIS A 81 6.90 -13.91 16.76
N THR A 82 7.50 -12.82 17.24
CA THR A 82 8.96 -12.75 17.45
C THR A 82 9.37 -13.37 18.79
N LYS A 83 10.50 -14.08 18.83
CA LYS A 83 10.99 -14.80 20.04
C LYS A 83 11.08 -13.93 21.30
N ASN A 84 11.50 -12.67 21.16
CA ASN A 84 11.72 -11.75 22.28
C ASN A 84 10.71 -10.58 22.33
N ARG A 85 9.68 -10.58 21.47
CA ARG A 85 8.73 -9.46 21.32
C ARG A 85 9.42 -8.11 21.06
N VAL A 86 10.50 -8.15 20.27
CA VAL A 86 11.31 -6.99 19.90
C VAL A 86 11.60 -7.05 18.40
N PHE A 87 11.44 -5.93 17.71
CA PHE A 87 11.91 -5.77 16.34
C PHE A 87 13.40 -5.45 16.31
N THR A 88 14.13 -6.08 15.41
CA THR A 88 15.56 -5.86 15.18
C THR A 88 15.84 -4.84 14.07
N GLY A 89 14.81 -4.39 13.37
CA GLY A 89 14.92 -3.45 12.26
C GLY A 89 13.55 -3.00 11.75
N SER A 90 13.56 -2.29 10.64
CA SER A 90 12.37 -1.86 9.92
C SER A 90 12.55 -2.09 8.43
N SER A 91 11.45 -2.36 7.73
CA SER A 91 11.41 -2.43 6.28
C SER A 91 10.05 -1.97 5.77
N PHE A 92 10.03 -1.48 4.54
CA PHE A 92 8.81 -1.25 3.77
C PHE A 92 8.58 -2.34 2.72
N ASN A 93 9.56 -3.21 2.47
CA ASN A 93 9.46 -4.30 1.52
C ASN A 93 8.70 -5.47 2.17
N ALA A 94 7.58 -5.88 1.57
CA ALA A 94 6.76 -6.96 2.08
C ALA A 94 7.52 -8.29 2.19
N ILE A 95 8.46 -8.57 1.27
CA ILE A 95 9.26 -9.80 1.28
C ILE A 95 10.20 -9.84 2.48
N GLU A 96 10.74 -8.69 2.89
CA GLU A 96 11.63 -8.60 4.06
C GLU A 96 10.87 -8.65 5.40
N LEU A 97 9.54 -8.61 5.35
CA LEU A 97 8.65 -8.56 6.52
C LEU A 97 7.87 -9.88 6.75
N GLU A 98 8.05 -10.87 5.87
CA GLU A 98 7.57 -12.25 6.00
C GLU A 98 8.62 -13.11 6.69
#